data_AF-A0A0B1SL71-F1
#
_entry.id   AF-A0A0B1SL71-F1
#
_cell.length_a   1.000
_cell.length_b   1.000
_cell.length_c   1.000
_cell.angle_alpha   90.00
_cell.angle_beta   90.00
_cell.angle_gamma   90.00
#
_symmetry.space_group_name_H-M   'P 1'
#
loop_
_entity.id
_entity.type
_entity.pdbx_description
1 polymer ?
#
loop_
_entity_poly.entity_id
_entity_poly.type
_entity_poly.pdbx_seq_one_letter_code
_entity_poly.pdbx_strand_id
1 'polypeptide(L)'
;MDHLDKLVSRLEKVTVRLESLGAAKPQLAPKPSHLAASTDVPAHVKAYDNALSDVTERWSALSKEIGGDQDKVMQVFSCLRNFLWTAAGRAEPSTEEIQKLVAPVANLLTEISAFKESQRKSPLYNHLCAVSEGIPAVGWVLVVGTLL
;
A
#
# COMPACT_ATOMS: atom_id res chain seq x y z
N MET A 1 20.23 31.38 -7.87
CA MET A 1 20.48 31.60 -6.43
C MET A 1 19.36 31.00 -5.57
N ASP A 2 18.11 31.00 -6.07
CA ASP A 2 16.91 30.47 -5.41
C ASP A 2 16.97 29.04 -4.82
N HIS A 3 17.80 28.15 -5.39
CA HIS A 3 17.94 26.79 -4.86
C HIS A 3 18.72 26.77 -3.54
N LEU A 4 19.73 27.65 -3.41
CA LEU A 4 20.51 27.78 -2.19
C LEU A 4 19.66 28.37 -1.07
N ASP A 5 18.85 29.38 -1.37
CA ASP A 5 17.94 30.01 -0.40
C ASP A 5 16.90 29.03 0.14
N LYS A 6 16.39 28.14 -0.72
CA LYS A 6 15.49 27.05 -0.30
C LYS A 6 16.18 26.04 0.62
N LEU A 7 17.45 25.74 0.37
CA LEU A 7 18.22 24.82 1.23
C LEU A 7 18.56 25.45 2.58
N VAL A 8 18.94 26.73 2.60
CA VAL A 8 19.24 27.49 3.83
C VAL A 8 17.97 27.60 4.69
N SER A 9 16.84 27.96 4.11
CA SER A 9 15.56 28.03 4.84
C SER A 9 15.14 26.69 5.46
N ARG A 10 15.42 25.57 4.77
CA ARG A 10 15.15 24.23 5.30
C ARG A 10 16.09 23.89 6.46
N LEU A 11 17.37 24.25 6.37
CA LEU A 11 18.36 24.03 7.42
C LEU A 11 18.06 24.85 8.68
N GLU A 12 17.67 26.11 8.52
CA GLU A 12 17.23 26.96 9.62
C GLU A 12 16.03 26.36 10.34
N LYS A 13 15.04 25.84 9.58
CA LYS A 13 13.85 25.19 10.15
C LYS A 13 14.15 23.89 10.91
N VAL A 14 15.15 23.12 10.45
CA VAL A 14 15.63 21.91 11.14
C VAL A 14 16.36 22.29 12.43
N THR A 15 17.17 23.34 12.39
CA THR A 15 17.96 23.83 13.53
C THR A 15 17.05 24.32 14.66
N VAL A 16 16.04 25.13 14.35
CA VAL A 16 15.05 25.60 15.35
C VAL A 16 14.31 24.44 16.01
N ARG A 17 13.97 23.39 15.26
CA ARG A 17 13.35 22.18 15.83
C ARG A 17 14.31 21.44 16.77
N LEU A 18 15.58 21.28 16.40
CA LEU A 18 16.57 20.61 17.25
C LEU A 18 16.84 21.38 18.54
N GLU A 19 16.95 22.71 18.46
CA GLU A 19 17.12 23.57 19.63
C GLU A 19 15.89 23.52 20.56
N SER A 20 14.68 23.45 20.00
CA SER A 20 13.45 23.27 20.79
C SER A 20 13.39 21.94 21.54
N LEU A 21 14.06 20.91 21.02
CA LEU A 21 14.15 19.59 21.66
C LEU A 21 15.25 19.56 22.74
N GLY A 22 16.32 20.33 22.56
CA GLY A 22 17.44 20.42 23.51
C GLY A 22 17.16 21.25 24.77
N ALA A 23 16.14 22.11 24.75
CA ALA A 23 15.76 22.94 25.90
C ALA A 23 14.88 22.22 26.95
N ALA A 24 14.51 20.95 26.72
CA ALA A 24 13.73 20.16 27.67
C ALA A 24 14.64 19.56 28.76
N LYS A 25 14.34 19.88 30.03
CA LYS A 25 15.05 19.43 31.24
C LYS A 25 15.10 17.89 31.31
N PRO A 26 16.15 17.25 31.86
CA PRO A 26 16.21 15.80 31.95
C PRO A 26 15.13 15.30 32.93
N GLN A 27 14.11 14.66 32.41
CA GLN A 27 13.07 14.00 33.20
C GLN A 27 13.40 12.50 33.25
N LEU A 28 13.36 11.93 34.45
CA LEU A 28 13.60 10.51 34.74
C LEU A 28 12.82 9.62 33.77
N ALA A 29 13.51 8.60 33.25
CA ALA A 29 13.07 7.74 32.14
C ALA A 29 11.62 7.27 32.26
N PRO A 30 10.76 7.54 31.27
CA PRO A 30 9.53 6.79 31.10
C PRO A 30 9.87 5.38 30.59
N LYS A 31 9.18 4.39 31.15
CA LYS A 31 9.07 3.02 30.61
C LYS A 31 8.86 3.09 29.08
N PRO A 32 9.53 2.27 28.26
CA PRO A 32 9.52 2.44 26.81
C PRO A 32 8.11 2.23 26.26
N SER A 33 7.39 3.33 26.04
CA SER A 33 6.24 3.38 25.15
C SER A 33 6.80 3.45 23.73
N HIS A 34 6.78 2.30 23.03
CA HIS A 34 7.05 2.20 21.61
C HIS A 34 6.00 2.96 20.79
N LEU A 35 6.06 4.29 20.78
CA LEU A 35 5.27 5.15 19.88
C LEU A 35 6.09 6.31 19.32
N ALA A 36 7.42 6.13 19.21
CA ALA A 36 8.15 6.80 18.14
C ALA A 36 7.73 6.10 16.85
N ALA A 37 6.82 6.70 16.08
CA ALA A 37 6.50 6.26 14.73
C ALA A 37 7.81 6.28 13.93
N SER A 38 8.45 5.12 13.82
CA SER A 38 9.59 4.93 12.93
C SER A 38 9.12 5.24 11.53
N THR A 39 9.81 6.14 10.82
CA THR A 39 9.63 6.34 9.37
C THR A 39 10.06 5.12 8.55
N ASP A 40 10.49 4.05 9.22
CA ASP A 40 10.90 2.82 8.60
C ASP A 40 9.69 1.98 8.19
N VAL A 41 9.78 1.39 7.00
CA VAL A 41 8.70 0.57 6.43
C VAL A 41 8.50 -0.66 7.33
N PRO A 42 7.27 -0.98 7.78
CA PRO A 42 7.02 -2.17 8.60
C PRO A 42 7.54 -3.45 7.94
N ALA A 43 8.02 -4.40 8.76
CA ALA A 43 8.70 -5.60 8.26
C ALA A 43 7.85 -6.43 7.27
N HIS A 44 6.55 -6.58 7.52
CA HIS A 44 5.63 -7.29 6.62
C HIS A 44 5.32 -6.50 5.34
N VAL A 45 5.36 -5.17 5.37
CA VAL A 45 5.27 -4.35 4.15
C VAL A 45 6.55 -4.50 3.33
N LYS A 46 7.73 -4.51 3.96
CA LYS A 46 9.00 -4.81 3.28
C LYS A 46 8.97 -6.22 2.66
N ALA A 47 8.47 -7.21 3.39
CA ALA A 47 8.34 -8.58 2.88
C ALA A 47 7.40 -8.66 1.66
N TYR A 48 6.28 -7.94 1.71
CA TYR A 48 5.35 -7.80 0.58
C TYR A 48 6.03 -7.15 -0.63
N ASP A 49 6.72 -6.03 -0.44
CA ASP A 49 7.42 -5.31 -1.51
C ASP A 49 8.50 -6.20 -2.16
N ASN A 50 9.28 -6.90 -1.35
CA ASN A 50 10.31 -7.83 -1.82
C ASN A 50 9.72 -9.02 -2.60
N ALA A 51 8.55 -9.52 -2.19
CA ALA A 51 7.92 -10.66 -2.84
C ALA A 51 7.28 -10.30 -4.20
N LEU A 52 6.83 -9.05 -4.37
CA LEU A 52 5.99 -8.68 -5.52
C LEU A 52 6.60 -7.68 -6.49
N SER A 53 7.57 -6.85 -6.09
CA SER A 53 8.12 -5.78 -6.93
C SER A 53 8.54 -6.27 -8.32
N ASP A 54 9.49 -7.21 -8.39
CA ASP A 54 10.00 -7.74 -9.66
C ASP A 54 8.91 -8.41 -10.52
N VAL A 55 7.96 -9.10 -9.89
CA VAL A 55 6.90 -9.86 -10.60
C VAL A 55 5.86 -8.89 -11.16
N THR A 56 5.42 -7.92 -10.35
CA THR A 56 4.40 -6.95 -10.73
C THR A 56 4.93 -5.95 -11.75
N GLU A 57 6.19 -5.54 -11.66
CA GLU A 57 6.85 -4.70 -12.68
C GLU A 57 6.89 -5.41 -14.03
N ARG A 58 7.35 -6.67 -14.05
CA ARG A 58 7.44 -7.47 -15.29
C ARG A 58 6.06 -7.78 -15.87
N TRP A 59 5.09 -8.11 -15.01
CA TRP A 59 3.71 -8.35 -15.42
C TRP A 59 3.06 -7.09 -16.00
N SER A 60 3.30 -5.93 -15.39
CA SER A 60 2.83 -4.63 -15.89
C SER A 60 3.43 -4.36 -17.27
N ALA A 61 4.75 -4.44 -17.43
CA ALA A 61 5.40 -4.21 -18.72
C ALA A 61 4.81 -5.07 -19.86
N LEU A 62 4.68 -6.38 -19.64
CA LEU A 62 4.08 -7.30 -20.62
C LEU A 62 2.60 -7.00 -20.89
N SER A 63 1.84 -6.69 -19.83
CA SER A 63 0.41 -6.37 -19.95
C SER A 63 0.17 -5.12 -20.79
N LYS A 64 1.06 -4.13 -20.70
CA LYS A 64 1.02 -2.90 -21.49
C LYS A 64 1.29 -3.17 -22.98
N GLU A 65 2.21 -4.08 -23.29
CA GLU A 65 2.51 -4.47 -24.68
C GLU A 65 1.33 -5.16 -25.37
N ILE A 66 0.57 -5.97 -24.62
CA ILE A 66 -0.58 -6.71 -25.16
C ILE A 66 -1.92 -5.94 -25.02
N GLY A 67 -1.95 -4.79 -24.34
CA GLY A 67 -3.15 -3.96 -24.22
C GLY A 67 -4.14 -4.40 -23.13
N GLY A 68 -3.66 -5.02 -22.05
CA GLY A 68 -4.47 -5.35 -20.88
C GLY A 68 -4.69 -4.16 -19.93
N ASP A 69 -5.66 -4.27 -19.03
CA ASP A 69 -5.98 -3.26 -18.00
C ASP A 69 -5.07 -3.36 -16.78
N GLN A 70 -3.77 -3.19 -17.03
CA GLN A 70 -2.72 -3.31 -16.01
C GLN A 70 -2.89 -2.31 -14.86
N ASP A 71 -3.36 -1.10 -15.15
CA ASP A 71 -3.34 0.00 -14.19
C ASP A 71 -4.29 -0.28 -13.02
N LYS A 72 -5.44 -0.93 -13.26
CA LYS A 72 -6.37 -1.32 -12.20
C LYS A 72 -5.81 -2.44 -11.33
N VAL A 73 -5.16 -3.43 -11.93
CA VAL A 73 -4.53 -4.52 -11.19
C VAL A 73 -3.39 -4.00 -10.31
N MET A 74 -2.56 -3.09 -10.82
CA MET A 74 -1.50 -2.45 -10.04
C MET A 74 -2.07 -1.59 -8.90
N GLN A 75 -3.21 -0.92 -9.11
CA GLN A 75 -3.93 -0.23 -8.03
C GLN A 75 -4.43 -1.20 -6.95
N VAL A 76 -4.90 -2.40 -7.30
CA VAL A 76 -5.29 -3.43 -6.31
C VAL A 76 -4.10 -3.80 -5.41
N PHE A 77 -2.92 -4.05 -5.99
CA PHE A 77 -1.72 -4.35 -5.21
C PHE A 77 -1.28 -3.16 -4.34
N SER A 78 -1.39 -1.92 -4.84
CA SER A 78 -1.14 -0.72 -4.05
C SER A 78 -2.10 -0.59 -2.85
N CYS A 79 -3.40 -0.84 -3.06
CA CYS A 79 -4.38 -0.87 -1.98
C CYS A 79 -4.06 -1.94 -0.94
N LEU A 80 -3.66 -3.14 -1.37
CA LEU A 80 -3.26 -4.23 -0.48
C LEU A 80 -2.01 -3.86 0.34
N ARG A 81 -1.01 -3.24 -0.28
CA ARG A 81 0.16 -2.71 0.43
C ARG A 81 -0.23 -1.69 1.50
N ASN A 82 -1.15 -0.78 1.18
CA ASN A 82 -1.65 0.21 2.14
C ASN A 82 -2.46 -0.45 3.27
N PHE A 83 -3.21 -1.51 2.98
CA PHE A 83 -3.90 -2.30 4.00
C PHE A 83 -2.89 -2.90 4.99
N LEU A 84 -1.82 -3.54 4.49
CA LEU A 84 -0.74 -4.09 5.31
C LEU A 84 -0.04 -3.02 6.15
N TRP A 85 0.24 -1.85 5.55
CA TRP A 85 0.80 -0.71 6.27
C TRP A 85 -0.11 -0.26 7.40
N THR A 86 -1.40 -0.13 7.13
CA THR A 86 -2.39 0.30 8.11
C THR A 86 -2.50 -0.71 9.24
N ALA A 87 -2.54 -2.01 8.94
CA ALA A 87 -2.58 -3.09 9.91
C ALA A 87 -1.31 -3.17 10.79
N ALA A 88 -0.15 -2.73 10.26
CA ALA A 88 1.13 -2.75 10.97
C ALA A 88 1.14 -2.01 12.30
N GLY A 89 0.42 -0.89 12.35
CA GLY A 89 0.60 0.15 13.36
C GLY A 89 -0.59 0.27 14.32
N ARG A 90 -1.54 -0.65 14.28
CA ARG A 90 -2.78 -0.55 15.06
C ARG A 90 -3.35 -1.91 15.45
N ALA A 91 -4.24 -1.89 16.43
CA ALA A 91 -5.07 -3.04 16.77
C ALA A 91 -6.04 -3.40 15.64
N GLU A 92 -6.56 -4.62 15.67
CA GLU A 92 -7.53 -5.07 14.68
C GLU A 92 -8.73 -4.11 14.62
N PRO A 93 -9.04 -3.54 13.43
CA PRO A 93 -10.17 -2.65 13.24
C PRO A 93 -11.52 -3.34 13.42
N SER A 94 -12.56 -2.57 13.71
CA SER A 94 -13.93 -3.11 13.71
C SER A 94 -14.34 -3.61 12.32
N THR A 95 -15.37 -4.47 12.25
CA THR A 95 -15.92 -4.95 10.99
C THR A 95 -16.29 -3.80 10.04
N GLU A 96 -16.87 -2.72 10.55
CA GLU A 96 -17.23 -1.54 9.77
C GLU A 96 -16.00 -0.80 9.22
N GLU A 97 -14.92 -0.74 10.00
CA GLU A 97 -13.66 -0.13 9.56
C GLU A 97 -12.95 -1.00 8.52
N ILE A 98 -13.00 -2.33 8.66
CA ILE A 98 -12.50 -3.28 7.65
C ILE A 98 -13.25 -3.06 6.34
N GLN A 99 -14.59 -3.00 6.38
CA GLN A 99 -15.42 -2.73 5.20
C GLN A 99 -15.02 -1.43 4.48
N LYS A 100 -14.76 -0.36 5.23
CA LYS A 100 -14.28 0.91 4.67
C LYS A 100 -12.90 0.79 4.03
N LEU A 101 -11.98 0.04 4.65
CA LEU A 101 -10.64 -0.17 4.10
C LEU A 101 -10.63 -0.99 2.81
N VAL A 102 -11.54 -1.97 2.69
CA VAL A 102 -11.57 -2.87 1.53
C VAL A 102 -12.46 -2.38 0.40
N ALA A 103 -13.34 -1.40 0.64
CA ALA A 103 -14.22 -0.84 -0.38
C ALA A 103 -13.48 -0.39 -1.66
N PRO A 104 -12.31 0.28 -1.59
CA PRO A 104 -11.54 0.61 -2.79
C PRO A 104 -11.09 -0.63 -3.58
N VAL A 105 -10.70 -1.70 -2.89
CA VAL A 105 -10.34 -2.98 -3.55
C VAL A 105 -11.56 -3.59 -4.20
N ALA A 106 -12.70 -3.68 -3.50
CA ALA A 106 -13.93 -4.24 -4.04
C ALA A 106 -14.42 -3.50 -5.30
N ASN A 107 -14.30 -2.17 -5.33
CA ASN A 107 -14.62 -1.35 -6.50
C ASN A 107 -13.70 -1.69 -7.68
N LEU A 108 -12.38 -1.76 -7.45
CA LEU A 108 -11.41 -2.14 -8.48
C LEU A 108 -11.69 -3.55 -9.04
N LEU A 109 -12.03 -4.52 -8.19
CA LEU A 109 -12.40 -5.88 -8.63
C LEU A 109 -13.63 -5.84 -9.56
N THR A 110 -14.63 -5.03 -9.22
CA THR A 110 -15.82 -4.82 -10.05
C THR A 110 -15.47 -4.21 -11.39
N GLU A 111 -14.62 -3.18 -11.40
CA GLU A 111 -14.16 -2.53 -12.63
C GLU A 111 -13.34 -3.47 -13.53
N ILE A 112 -12.48 -4.32 -12.95
CA ILE A 112 -11.71 -5.33 -13.69
C ILE A 112 -12.66 -6.34 -14.36
N SER A 113 -13.71 -6.80 -13.65
CA SER A 113 -14.72 -7.69 -14.24
C SER A 113 -15.47 -7.01 -15.38
N ALA A 114 -15.89 -5.76 -15.18
CA ALA A 114 -16.58 -4.98 -16.21
C ALA A 114 -15.70 -4.75 -17.45
N PHE A 115 -14.40 -4.48 -17.25
CA PHE A 115 -13.43 -4.35 -18.34
C PHE A 115 -13.35 -5.65 -19.14
N LYS A 116 -13.13 -6.79 -18.47
CA LYS A 116 -13.15 -8.12 -19.12
C LYS A 116 -14.43 -8.29 -19.95
N GLU A 117 -15.60 -8.06 -19.36
CA GLU A 117 -16.89 -8.27 -20.02
C GLU A 117 -17.10 -7.38 -21.26
N SER A 118 -16.56 -6.16 -21.25
CA SER A 118 -16.57 -5.26 -22.41
C SER A 118 -15.70 -5.76 -23.57
N GLN A 119 -14.73 -6.63 -23.28
CA GLN A 119 -13.72 -7.12 -24.22
C GLN A 119 -13.98 -8.56 -24.71
N ARG A 120 -15.24 -9.06 -24.66
CA ARG A 120 -15.61 -10.44 -25.06
C ARG A 120 -15.16 -10.88 -26.46
N LYS A 121 -14.92 -9.96 -27.37
CA LYS A 121 -14.45 -10.23 -28.75
C LYS A 121 -12.93 -10.12 -28.90
N SER A 122 -12.22 -9.76 -27.83
CA SER A 122 -10.77 -9.61 -27.86
C SER A 122 -10.11 -10.99 -28.04
N PRO A 123 -9.06 -11.09 -28.88
CA PRO A 123 -8.24 -12.31 -28.95
C PRO A 123 -7.53 -12.61 -27.61
N LEU A 124 -7.44 -11.63 -26.71
CA LEU A 124 -6.85 -11.77 -25.38
C LEU A 124 -7.85 -12.08 -24.28
N TYR A 125 -9.11 -12.38 -24.62
CA TYR A 125 -10.17 -12.57 -23.62
C TYR A 125 -9.82 -13.60 -22.53
N ASN A 126 -9.12 -14.69 -22.88
CA ASN A 126 -8.66 -15.67 -21.89
C ASN A 126 -7.68 -15.10 -20.86
N HIS A 127 -6.81 -14.16 -21.26
CA HIS A 127 -5.92 -13.46 -20.33
C HIS A 127 -6.73 -12.57 -19.39
N LEU A 128 -7.75 -11.88 -19.91
CA LEU A 128 -8.64 -11.05 -19.11
C LEU A 128 -9.48 -11.89 -18.13
N CYS A 129 -9.92 -13.09 -18.54
CA CYS A 129 -10.54 -14.06 -17.65
C CYS A 129 -9.56 -14.48 -16.55
N ALA A 130 -8.34 -14.89 -16.89
CA ALA A 130 -7.34 -15.31 -15.91
C ALA A 130 -7.08 -14.22 -14.86
N VAL A 131 -6.98 -12.95 -15.28
CA VAL A 131 -6.83 -11.81 -14.37
C VAL A 131 -8.08 -11.62 -13.52
N SER A 132 -9.26 -11.51 -14.12
CA SER A 132 -10.51 -11.21 -13.40
C SER A 132 -10.91 -12.29 -12.40
N GLU A 133 -10.66 -13.57 -12.71
CA GLU A 133 -10.99 -14.68 -11.82
C GLU A 133 -9.87 -14.94 -10.79
N GLY A 134 -8.64 -14.52 -11.07
CA GLY A 134 -7.48 -14.69 -10.18
C GLY A 134 -7.29 -13.55 -9.19
N ILE A 135 -7.55 -12.30 -9.58
CA ILE A 135 -7.32 -11.12 -8.75
C ILE A 135 -8.10 -11.10 -7.42
N PRO A 136 -9.30 -11.72 -7.27
CA PRO A 136 -9.98 -11.80 -5.98
C PRO A 136 -9.16 -12.51 -4.88
N ALA A 137 -8.11 -13.26 -5.23
CA ALA A 137 -7.19 -13.88 -4.28
C ALA A 137 -6.55 -12.88 -3.30
N VAL A 138 -6.46 -11.58 -3.64
CA VAL A 138 -6.00 -10.53 -2.72
C VAL A 138 -6.86 -10.41 -1.45
N GLY A 139 -8.08 -10.94 -1.47
CA GLY A 139 -8.99 -11.00 -0.32
C GLY A 139 -8.53 -11.90 0.83
N TRP A 140 -7.41 -12.62 0.68
CA TRP A 140 -6.84 -13.46 1.75
C TRP A 140 -6.64 -12.71 3.08
N VAL A 141 -6.41 -11.39 3.04
CA VAL A 141 -6.24 -10.54 4.23
C VAL A 141 -7.49 -10.40 5.09
N LEU A 142 -8.65 -10.86 4.60
CA LEU A 142 -9.93 -10.83 5.32
C LEU A 142 -10.32 -12.18 5.90
N VAL A 143 -9.51 -13.22 5.65
CA VAL A 143 -9.75 -14.55 6.18
C VAL A 143 -9.29 -14.56 7.63
N VAL A 144 -10.24 -14.50 8.56
CA VAL A 144 -9.98 -14.79 9.97
C VAL A 144 -9.86 -16.30 10.11
N GLY A 145 -8.79 -16.78 10.74
CA GLY A 145 -8.57 -18.20 10.94
C GLY A 145 -9.73 -18.82 11.71
N THR A 146 -10.51 -19.68 11.04
CA THR A 146 -11.40 -20.61 11.74
C THR A 146 -10.50 -21.58 12.48
N LEU A 147 -10.38 -21.43 13.80
CA LEU A 147 -9.86 -22.49 14.65
C LEU A 147 -10.81 -23.69 14.46
N LEU A 148 -10.36 -24.68 13.70
CA LEU A 148 -10.97 -26.02 13.68
C LEU A 148 -10.50 -26.80 14.91
#